data_AF-A0A960M0N1-F1
#
_entry.id   AF-A0A960M0N1-F1
#
_cell.length_a   1.000
_cell.length_b   1.000
_cell.length_c   1.000
_cell.angle_alpha   90.00
_cell.angle_beta   90.00
_cell.angle_gamma   90.00
#
_symmetry.space_group_name_H-M   'P 1'
#
loop_
_entity.id
_entity.type
_entity.pdbx_description
1 polymer ?
#
loop_
_entity_poly.entity_id
_entity_poly.type
_entity_poly.pdbx_seq_one_letter_code
_entity_poly.pdbx_strand_id
1 'polypeptide(L)' 'MTIVRQNLTLALGVIFLATTPALLGFIPLWLAVVLHEGGTILVGLNSLRLLRK' A
#
# COMPACT_ATOMS: atom_id res chain seq x y z
N MET A 1 -20.14 4.32 2.63
CA MET A 1 -19.44 3.02 2.85
C MET A 1 -18.46 2.62 1.74
N THR A 2 -18.66 3.02 0.47
CA THR A 2 -17.76 2.66 -0.65
C THR A 2 -16.31 3.10 -0.46
N ILE A 3 -16.12 4.23 0.22
CA ILE A 3 -14.81 4.86 0.45
C ILE A 3 -13.90 4.04 1.39
N VAL A 4 -14.44 3.56 2.51
CA VAL A 4 -13.69 2.72 3.47
C VAL A 4 -13.30 1.41 2.79
N ARG A 5 -14.18 0.85 1.95
CA ARG A 5 -13.85 -0.33 1.13
C ARG A 5 -12.73 -0.03 0.15
N GLN A 6 -12.71 1.13 -0.51
CA GLN A 6 -11.60 1.50 -1.40
C GLN A 6 -10.27 1.63 -0.65
N ASN A 7 -10.24 2.29 0.51
CA ASN A 7 -9.02 2.45 1.29
C ASN A 7 -8.51 1.09 1.83
N LEU A 8 -9.44 0.23 2.27
CA LEU A 8 -9.14 -1.12 2.71
C LEU A 8 -8.62 -2.00 1.56
N THR A 9 -9.20 -1.86 0.37
CA THR A 9 -8.76 -2.60 -0.83
C THR A 9 -7.37 -2.13 -1.28
N LEU A 10 -7.10 -0.82 -1.20
CA LEU A 10 -5.78 -0.26 -1.50
C LEU A 10 -4.72 -0.76 -0.50
N ALA A 11 -5.02 -0.70 0.80
CA ALA A 11 -4.11 -1.15 1.85
C ALA A 11 -3.81 -2.65 1.74
N LEU A 12 -4.85 -3.47 1.53
CA LEU A 12 -4.68 -4.92 1.35
C LEU A 12 -3.91 -5.24 0.06
N GLY A 13 -4.19 -4.54 -1.04
CA GLY A 13 -3.49 -4.74 -2.31
C GLY A 13 -2.00 -4.40 -2.22
N VAL A 14 -1.67 -3.29 -1.55
CA VAL A 14 -0.28 -2.87 -1.31
C VAL A 14 0.48 -3.88 -0.45
N ILE A 15 -0.13 -4.37 0.63
CA ILE A 15 0.50 -5.39 1.48
C ILE A 15 0.72 -6.68 0.69
N PHE A 16 -0.28 -7.16 -0.04
CA PHE A 16 -0.14 -8.38 -0.83
C PHE A 16 0.94 -8.25 -1.91
N LEU A 17 0.98 -7.13 -2.63
CA LEU A 17 1.98 -6.86 -3.68
C LEU A 17 3.38 -6.62 -3.14
N ALA A 18 3.53 -6.05 -1.94
CA ALA A 18 4.85 -5.87 -1.33
C ALA A 18 5.38 -7.18 -0.73
N THR A 19 4.53 -7.95 -0.07
CA THR A 19 4.94 -9.11 0.72
C THR A 19 5.11 -10.38 -0.12
N THR A 20 4.28 -10.63 -1.15
CA THR A 20 4.40 -11.85 -1.98
C THR A 20 5.70 -11.98 -2.78
N PRO A 21 6.16 -10.98 -3.55
CA PRO A 21 7.43 -11.06 -4.25
C PRO A 21 8.65 -10.91 -3.33
N ALA A 22 8.51 -10.28 -2.16
CA ALA A 22 9.55 -10.27 -1.13
C ALA A 22 9.77 -11.66 -0.52
N LEU A 23 8.68 -12.40 -0.24
CA LEU A 23 8.74 -13.79 0.22
C LEU A 23 9.34 -14.74 -0.81
N LEU A 24 9.05 -14.52 -2.09
CA LEU A 24 9.59 -15.33 -3.19
C LEU A 24 11.04 -14.96 -3.55
N GLY A 25 11.64 -13.97 -2.90
CA GLY A 25 13.03 -13.55 -3.13
C GLY A 25 13.28 -12.89 -4.49
N PHE A 26 12.23 -12.54 -5.24
CA PHE A 26 12.34 -11.89 -6.55
C PHE A 26 12.77 -10.43 -6.46
N ILE A 27 12.55 -9.81 -5.30
CA ILE A 27 12.80 -8.39 -5.09
C ILE A 27 13.90 -8.21 -4.03
N PRO A 28 14.95 -7.40 -4.30
CA PRO A 28 15.95 -7.10 -3.31
C PRO A 28 15.35 -6.33 -2.12
N LEU A 29 15.83 -6.63 -0.91
CA LEU A 29 15.25 -6.14 0.36
C LEU A 29 15.00 -4.63 0.40
N TRP A 30 15.90 -3.83 -0.17
CA TRP A 30 15.74 -2.37 -0.22
C TRP A 30 14.51 -1.92 -1.02
N LEU A 31 14.20 -2.61 -2.13
CA LEU A 31 13.03 -2.29 -2.96
C LEU A 31 11.74 -2.75 -2.27
N ALA A 32 11.78 -3.87 -1.54
CA ALA A 32 10.66 -4.34 -0.73
C ALA A 32 10.32 -3.34 0.40
N VAL A 33 11.32 -2.77 1.07
CA VAL A 33 11.13 -1.74 2.11
C VAL A 33 10.54 -0.46 1.52
N VAL A 34 11.05 0.02 0.38
CA VAL A 34 10.50 1.20 -0.30
C VAL A 34 9.05 0.98 -0.72
N LEU A 35 8.70 -0.22 -1.20
CA LEU A 35 7.33 -0.54 -1.60
C LEU A 35 6.38 -0.67 -0.40
N HIS A 36 6.87 -1.22 0.72
CA HIS A 36 6.10 -1.34 1.97
C HIS A 36 5.84 0.02 2.62
N GLU A 37 6.89 0.82 2.83
CA GLU A 37 6.81 2.15 3.44
C GLU A 37 6.24 3.22 2.49
N GLY A 38 6.44 3.07 1.18
CA GLY A 38 5.76 3.91 0.17
C GLY A 38 4.25 3.64 0.13
N GLY A 39 3.85 2.41 0.45
CA GLY A 39 2.46 1.97 0.56
C GLY A 39 1.66 2.72 1.64
N THR A 40 2.26 2.91 2.82
CA THR A 40 1.65 3.68 3.91
C THR A 40 1.51 5.16 3.55
N ILE A 41 2.48 5.73 2.83
CA ILE A 41 2.39 7.11 2.31
C ILE A 41 1.25 7.24 1.28
N LEU A 42 1.12 6.29 0.34
CA LEU A 42 0.04 6.29 -0.66
C LEU A 42 -1.35 6.21 -0.03
N VAL A 43 -1.54 5.34 0.97
CA VAL A 43 -2.80 5.23 1.72
C VAL A 43 -3.07 6.50 2.54
N GLY A 44 -2.03 7.10 3.12
CA GLY A 44 -2.11 8.39 3.83
C GLY A 44 -2.54 9.54 2.93
N LEU A 45 -1.92 9.68 1.75
CA LEU A 45 -2.30 10.66 0.73
C LEU A 45 -3.72 10.42 0.21
N ASN A 46 -4.11 9.17 0.01
CA ASN A 46 -5.47 8.81 -0.40
C ASN A 46 -6.50 9.23 0.66
N SER A 47 -6.15 9.16 1.94
CA SER A 47 -6.99 9.61 3.06
C SER A 47 -7.04 11.15 3.17
N LEU A 48 -5.93 11.85 2.92
CA LEU A 48 -5.86 13.32 2.93
C LEU A 48 -6.62 13.96 1.76
N ARG A 49 -6.52 13.36 0.57
CA ARG A 49 -7.29 13.76 -0.63
C ARG A 49 -8.80 13.66 -0.37
N LEU A 50 -9.18 12.77 0.53
CA LEU A 50 -10.55 12.52 0.93
C LEU A 50 -11.08 13.53 1.95
N LEU A 51 -10.22 14.09 2.79
CA LEU A 51 -10.56 15.16 3.75
C LEU A 51 -10.82 16.52 3.06
N ARG A 52 -10.35 16.67 1.81
CA ARG A 52 -10.51 17.88 1.00
C ARG A 52 -11.83 17.91 0.20
N LYS A 53 -12.64 16.85 0.29
CA LYS A 53 -13.95 16.73 -0.35
C LYS A 53 -15.04 16.77 0.70
#